data_AF-A0A8T5RWC4-F1
#
_entry.id   AF-A0A8T5RWC4-F1
#
_cell.length_a   1.000
_cell.length_b   1.000
_cell.length_c   1.000
_cell.angle_alpha   90.00
_cell.angle_beta   90.00
_cell.angle_gamma   90.00
#
_symmetry.space_group_name_H-M   'P 1'
#
loop_
_entity.id
_entity.type
_entity.pdbx_description
1 polymer ?
#
loop_
_entity_poly.entity_id
_entity_poly.type
_entity_poly.pdbx_seq_one_letter_code
_entity_poly.pdbx_strand_id
1 'polypeptide(L)'
;MGIPDHSTIVSKIKRVPEKLNIHNLFIFNKSGICIYGLNLTNLYPIEQEQLISSYFTALMSFTKELIGDKIKTVEMGGGIKLVVFEKRGLYYSLLCSTIENLELLEAIISKINSKFLEYVNKNKIKTDLEYVYDEYLNYLIEDIIREPFSSEYDLKKEGAITEFLKDFQKCADLIGAILLTNRGKVIFSSFNDTSLKRFLKEVDFRVKISNNSILKLFYTSKNNELIFSENIRDIYILILIFDTKIRFGMAEFYLQKAVKKVTDILDK
;
A
#
# COMPACT_ATOMS: atom_id res chain seq x y z
N MET A 1 -33.46 -31.57 -28.01
CA MET A 1 -33.18 -31.29 -26.59
C MET A 1 -31.77 -31.75 -26.29
N GLY A 2 -30.87 -30.82 -26.04
CA GLY A 2 -29.50 -31.09 -25.58
C GLY A 2 -29.15 -29.97 -24.62
N ILE A 3 -28.97 -30.31 -23.35
CA ILE A 3 -28.57 -29.38 -22.29
C ILE A 3 -27.07 -29.13 -22.49
N PRO A 4 -26.59 -27.88 -22.63
CA PRO A 4 -25.17 -27.61 -22.62
C PRO A 4 -24.65 -27.74 -21.19
N ASP A 5 -23.59 -28.53 -21.07
CA ASP A 5 -22.88 -28.87 -19.84
C ASP A 5 -22.20 -27.62 -19.24
N HIS A 6 -22.80 -27.08 -18.19
CA HIS A 6 -22.22 -26.01 -17.37
C HIS A 6 -21.30 -26.62 -16.30
N SER A 7 -20.13 -27.12 -16.70
CA SER A 7 -19.16 -27.65 -15.73
C SER A 7 -17.71 -27.27 -16.02
N THR A 8 -17.42 -25.97 -16.05
CA THR A 8 -16.12 -25.44 -15.61
C THR A 8 -16.31 -24.08 -14.95
N ILE A 9 -17.18 -24.02 -13.94
CA ILE A 9 -16.97 -23.09 -12.84
C ILE A 9 -15.79 -23.68 -12.08
N VAL A 10 -14.58 -23.34 -12.50
CA VAL A 10 -13.40 -23.49 -11.64
C VAL A 10 -13.76 -22.71 -10.38
N SER A 11 -14.05 -23.46 -9.31
CA SER A 11 -14.26 -22.93 -7.99
C SER A 11 -13.02 -22.13 -7.65
N LYS A 12 -13.10 -20.81 -7.87
CA LYS A 12 -12.17 -19.84 -7.29
C LYS A 12 -12.34 -20.00 -5.78
N ILE A 13 -11.55 -20.89 -5.20
CA ILE A 13 -11.40 -21.04 -3.77
C ILE A 13 -11.16 -19.62 -3.26
N LYS A 14 -12.16 -19.07 -2.55
CA LYS A 14 -12.04 -17.82 -1.81
C LYS A 14 -10.89 -18.03 -0.83
N ARG A 15 -9.69 -17.60 -1.22
CA ARG A 15 -8.56 -17.47 -0.31
C ARG A 15 -8.97 -16.44 0.73
N VAL A 16 -8.60 -16.70 1.99
CA VAL A 16 -8.58 -15.66 3.01
C VAL A 16 -7.74 -14.52 2.42
N PRO A 17 -8.33 -13.34 2.16
CA PRO A 17 -7.55 -12.27 1.56
C PRO A 17 -6.45 -11.91 2.54
N GLU A 18 -5.23 -11.71 2.04
CA GLU A 18 -4.24 -10.91 2.76
C GLU A 18 -4.94 -9.69 3.36
N LYS A 19 -4.62 -9.34 4.61
CA LYS A 19 -5.28 -8.26 5.32
C LYS A 19 -5.13 -6.97 4.49
N LEU A 20 -6.19 -6.61 3.77
CA LEU A 20 -6.21 -5.41 2.95
C LEU A 20 -6.11 -4.22 3.88
N ASN A 21 -5.04 -3.44 3.72
CA ASN A 21 -4.78 -2.28 4.56
C ASN A 21 -5.50 -1.02 4.07
N ILE A 22 -6.23 -1.11 2.94
CA ILE A 22 -7.10 -0.06 2.44
C ILE A 22 -8.53 -0.46 2.81
N HIS A 23 -9.17 0.36 3.64
CA HIS A 23 -10.44 0.03 4.27
C HIS A 23 -11.63 0.61 3.52
N ASN A 24 -11.53 1.88 3.12
CA ASN A 24 -12.59 2.58 2.41
C ASN A 24 -12.01 3.52 1.35
N LEU A 25 -12.76 3.70 0.27
CA LEU A 25 -12.55 4.71 -0.76
C LEU A 25 -13.77 5.62 -0.84
N PHE A 26 -13.53 6.92 -0.95
CA PHE A 26 -14.55 7.92 -1.23
C PHE A 26 -14.11 8.81 -2.38
N ILE A 27 -15.06 9.20 -3.23
CA ILE A 27 -14.85 10.19 -4.28
C ILE A 27 -15.80 11.35 -4.01
N PHE A 28 -15.25 12.55 -3.96
CA PHE A 28 -15.99 13.78 -3.76
C PHE A 28 -15.89 14.66 -5.00
N ASN A 29 -16.96 15.39 -5.28
CA ASN A 29 -16.92 16.47 -6.26
C ASN A 29 -16.24 17.72 -5.68
N LYS A 30 -16.12 18.77 -6.50
CA LYS A 30 -15.47 20.04 -6.09
C LYS A 30 -16.13 20.73 -4.90
N SER A 31 -17.41 20.45 -4.67
CA SER A 31 -18.20 21.01 -3.58
C SER A 31 -18.06 20.23 -2.27
N GLY A 32 -17.27 19.13 -2.26
CA GLY A 32 -17.09 18.29 -1.07
C GLY A 32 -18.20 17.26 -0.84
N ILE A 33 -19.13 17.11 -1.80
CA ILE A 33 -20.20 16.10 -1.73
C ILE A 33 -19.61 14.75 -2.12
N CYS A 34 -19.82 13.73 -1.28
CA CYS A 34 -19.45 12.35 -1.60
C CYS A 34 -20.37 11.83 -2.72
N ILE A 35 -19.79 11.55 -3.87
CA ILE A 35 -20.50 11.06 -5.07
C ILE A 35 -20.28 9.58 -5.29
N TYR A 36 -19.37 8.95 -4.57
CA TYR A 36 -19.11 7.51 -4.64
C TYR A 36 -18.43 7.07 -3.34
N GLY A 37 -18.93 5.99 -2.74
CA GLY A 37 -18.34 5.34 -1.57
C GLY A 37 -18.16 3.85 -1.82
N LEU A 38 -17.01 3.31 -1.43
CA LEU A 38 -16.73 1.88 -1.50
C LEU A 38 -16.07 1.43 -0.20
N ASN A 39 -16.73 0.47 0.46
CA ASN A 39 -16.17 -0.22 1.60
C ASN A 39 -15.48 -1.52 1.14
N LEU A 40 -14.19 -1.63 1.41
CA LEU A 40 -13.36 -2.77 1.03
C LEU A 40 -13.16 -3.75 2.19
N THR A 41 -13.24 -3.26 3.42
CA THR A 41 -13.07 -4.05 4.63
C THR A 41 -14.11 -3.68 5.68
N ASN A 42 -14.77 -4.70 6.24
CA ASN A 42 -15.77 -4.52 7.30
C ASN A 42 -15.20 -4.05 8.66
N LEU A 43 -13.93 -3.62 8.72
CA LEU A 43 -13.28 -3.16 9.95
C LEU A 43 -13.75 -1.77 10.38
N TYR A 44 -14.09 -0.91 9.42
CA TYR A 44 -14.57 0.44 9.65
C TYR A 44 -15.86 0.62 8.83
N PRO A 45 -16.98 0.04 9.28
CA PRO A 45 -18.26 0.19 8.60
C PRO A 45 -18.65 1.67 8.59
N ILE A 46 -19.11 2.13 7.42
CA ILE A 46 -19.61 3.48 7.27
C ILE A 46 -21.06 3.45 7.74
N GLU A 47 -21.31 3.85 8.98
CA GLU A 47 -22.68 3.87 9.50
C GLU A 47 -23.50 5.01 8.86
N GLN A 48 -22.86 6.12 8.44
CA GLN A 48 -23.52 7.27 7.81
C GLN A 48 -22.60 8.03 6.81
N GLU A 49 -22.86 7.91 5.50
CA GLU A 49 -22.07 8.58 4.44
C GLU A 49 -22.11 10.13 4.53
N GLN A 50 -23.19 10.69 5.05
CA GLN A 50 -23.37 12.14 5.23
C GLN A 50 -22.37 12.73 6.24
N LEU A 51 -21.98 11.96 7.25
CA LEU A 51 -20.97 12.37 8.22
C LEU A 51 -19.58 12.45 7.57
N ILE A 52 -19.29 11.55 6.63
CA ILE A 52 -18.02 11.55 5.90
C ILE A 52 -17.93 12.76 4.97
N SER A 53 -19.02 13.09 4.26
CA SER A 53 -19.08 14.31 3.45
C SER A 53 -18.88 15.58 4.29
N SER A 54 -19.54 15.65 5.45
CA SER A 54 -19.42 16.78 6.37
C SER A 54 -18.00 16.90 6.95
N TYR A 55 -17.42 15.78 7.38
CA TYR A 55 -16.05 15.72 7.88
C TYR A 55 -15.03 16.14 6.81
N PHE A 56 -15.18 15.60 5.60
CA PHE A 56 -14.29 15.91 4.48
C PHE A 56 -14.39 17.37 4.06
N THR A 57 -15.62 17.91 3.95
CA THR A 57 -15.85 19.32 3.63
C THR A 57 -15.22 20.24 4.68
N ALA A 58 -15.40 19.94 5.96
CA ALA A 58 -14.79 20.70 7.05
C ALA A 58 -13.26 20.64 6.98
N LEU A 59 -12.69 19.45 6.77
CA LEU A 59 -11.25 19.25 6.62
C LEU A 59 -10.69 20.06 5.45
N MET A 60 -11.34 20.01 4.28
CA MET A 60 -10.93 20.74 3.09
C MET A 60 -11.01 22.25 3.30
N SER A 61 -12.11 22.75 3.87
CA SER A 61 -12.28 24.18 4.18
C SER A 61 -11.20 24.66 5.14
N PHE A 62 -10.97 23.92 6.23
CA PHE A 62 -9.96 24.24 7.23
C PHE A 62 -8.54 24.22 6.64
N THR A 63 -8.23 23.22 5.83
CA THR A 63 -6.93 23.07 5.16
C THR A 63 -6.68 24.24 4.21
N LYS A 64 -7.69 24.63 3.43
CA LYS A 64 -7.61 25.74 2.50
C LYS A 64 -7.38 27.07 3.23
N GLU A 65 -8.17 27.33 4.26
CA GLU A 65 -8.14 28.61 4.99
C GLU A 65 -6.87 28.80 5.82
N LEU A 66 -6.34 27.74 6.44
CA LEU A 66 -5.21 27.88 7.36
C LEU A 66 -3.84 27.68 6.72
N ILE A 67 -3.73 26.77 5.76
CA ILE A 67 -2.42 26.32 5.24
C ILE A 67 -2.34 26.27 3.72
N GLY A 68 -3.41 26.66 3.02
CA GLY A 68 -3.45 26.76 1.56
C GLY A 68 -3.31 25.41 0.85
N ASP A 69 -4.20 24.46 1.14
CA ASP A 69 -4.34 23.16 0.44
C ASP A 69 -3.17 22.18 0.61
N LYS A 70 -2.47 22.26 1.75
CA LYS A 70 -1.26 21.45 2.01
C LYS A 70 -1.49 20.10 2.69
N ILE A 71 -2.65 19.82 3.28
CA ILE A 71 -2.89 18.51 3.91
C ILE A 71 -3.29 17.48 2.85
N LYS A 72 -2.37 16.56 2.58
CA LYS A 72 -2.62 15.34 1.80
C LYS A 72 -2.94 14.13 2.68
N THR A 73 -2.68 14.20 3.98
CA THR A 73 -2.81 13.06 4.90
C THR A 73 -3.16 13.51 6.31
N VAL A 74 -4.18 12.87 6.90
CA VAL A 74 -4.58 13.03 8.30
C VAL A 74 -4.37 11.70 9.00
N GLU A 75 -3.44 11.65 9.95
CA GLU A 75 -3.28 10.46 10.82
C GLU A 75 -4.28 10.51 11.96
N MET A 76 -4.99 9.41 12.17
CA MET A 76 -5.95 9.26 13.26
C MET A 76 -5.41 8.26 14.28
N GLY A 77 -6.01 8.22 15.48
CA GLY A 77 -5.70 7.22 16.48
C GLY A 77 -5.96 5.79 15.96
N GLY A 78 -5.29 4.79 16.54
CA GLY A 78 -5.50 3.38 16.19
C GLY A 78 -4.75 2.89 14.95
N GLY A 79 -3.76 3.64 14.46
CA GLY A 79 -2.88 3.17 13.39
C GLY A 79 -3.43 3.34 11.97
N ILE A 80 -4.50 4.13 11.81
CA ILE A 80 -5.12 4.45 10.52
C ILE A 80 -4.87 5.90 10.11
N LYS A 81 -4.98 6.16 8.82
CA LYS A 81 -4.87 7.48 8.22
C LYS A 81 -5.88 7.66 7.11
N LEU A 82 -6.28 8.91 6.91
CA LEU A 82 -7.03 9.35 5.75
C LEU A 82 -6.06 10.04 4.79
N VAL A 83 -6.06 9.64 3.53
CA VAL A 83 -5.19 10.22 2.49
C VAL A 83 -6.06 10.79 1.39
N VAL A 84 -5.79 12.05 1.02
CA VAL A 84 -6.60 12.80 0.05
C VAL A 84 -5.77 13.15 -1.17
N PHE A 85 -6.33 12.88 -2.35
CA PHE A 85 -5.74 13.19 -3.64
C PHE A 85 -6.71 13.98 -4.50
N GLU A 86 -6.25 15.06 -5.13
CA GLU A 86 -7.02 15.78 -6.13
C GLU A 86 -6.60 15.32 -7.53
N LYS A 87 -7.57 14.90 -8.35
CA LYS A 87 -7.34 14.52 -9.76
C LYS A 87 -8.49 15.04 -10.62
N ARG A 88 -8.15 15.85 -11.63
CA ARG A 88 -9.10 16.40 -12.63
C ARG A 88 -10.36 17.05 -12.01
N GLY A 89 -10.20 17.69 -10.85
CA GLY A 89 -11.28 18.37 -10.15
C GLY A 89 -12.19 17.46 -9.34
N LEU A 90 -11.84 16.19 -9.14
CA LEU A 90 -12.43 15.31 -8.14
C LEU A 90 -11.44 15.08 -7.01
N TYR A 91 -11.95 14.86 -5.81
CA TYR A 91 -11.15 14.49 -4.65
C TYR A 91 -11.36 13.03 -4.32
N TYR A 92 -10.27 12.29 -4.17
CA TYR A 92 -10.25 10.89 -3.82
C TYR A 92 -9.70 10.76 -2.40
N SER A 93 -10.44 10.07 -1.53
CA SER A 93 -10.04 9.86 -0.15
C SER A 93 -9.97 8.38 0.16
N LEU A 94 -8.83 7.95 0.73
CA LEU A 94 -8.59 6.58 1.17
C LEU A 94 -8.45 6.54 2.68
N LEU A 95 -9.29 5.74 3.35
CA LEU A 95 -9.06 5.34 4.73
C LEU A 95 -8.23 4.07 4.72
N CYS A 96 -7.02 4.13 5.26
CA CYS A 96 -6.07 3.01 5.20
C CYS A 96 -5.17 2.95 6.42
N SER A 97 -4.44 1.84 6.57
CA SER A 97 -3.42 1.69 7.59
C SER A 97 -2.29 2.70 7.38
N THR A 98 -1.71 3.17 8.48
CA THR A 98 -0.63 4.17 8.46
C THR A 98 0.65 3.66 7.79
N ILE A 99 0.83 2.34 7.69
CA ILE A 99 1.97 1.71 7.02
C ILE A 99 1.92 1.82 5.50
N GLU A 100 0.76 2.12 4.89
CA GLU A 100 0.62 2.18 3.44
C GLU A 100 1.46 3.30 2.83
N ASN A 101 2.10 3.03 1.70
CA ASN A 101 2.97 4.02 1.04
C ASN A 101 2.15 5.01 0.19
N LEU A 102 2.48 6.30 0.26
CA LEU A 102 1.71 7.36 -0.43
C LEU A 102 1.77 7.23 -1.96
N GLU A 103 2.90 6.81 -2.52
CA GLU A 103 3.08 6.65 -3.98
C GLU A 103 2.27 5.48 -4.51
N LEU A 104 2.23 4.36 -3.77
CA LEU A 104 1.34 3.24 -4.07
C LEU A 104 -0.12 3.69 -4.10
N LEU A 105 -0.55 4.42 -3.08
CA LEU A 105 -1.91 4.97 -3.01
C LEU A 105 -2.19 5.94 -4.17
N GLU A 106 -1.24 6.79 -4.54
CA GLU A 106 -1.38 7.71 -5.68
C GLU A 106 -1.49 6.98 -7.02
N ALA A 107 -0.71 5.92 -7.22
CA ALA A 107 -0.77 5.08 -8.42
C ALA A 107 -2.14 4.38 -8.54
N ILE A 108 -2.65 3.84 -7.42
CA ILE A 108 -3.98 3.24 -7.34
C ILE A 108 -5.05 4.29 -7.69
N ILE A 109 -5.02 5.45 -7.04
CA ILE A 109 -5.99 6.53 -7.32
C ILE A 109 -5.94 6.99 -8.77
N SER A 110 -4.76 7.04 -9.39
CA SER A 110 -4.63 7.45 -10.79
C SER A 110 -5.31 6.47 -11.75
N LYS A 111 -5.22 5.16 -11.48
CA LYS A 111 -5.96 4.12 -12.21
C LYS A 111 -7.46 4.23 -11.97
N ILE A 112 -7.89 4.37 -10.70
CA ILE A 112 -9.29 4.55 -10.33
C ILE A 112 -9.89 5.77 -11.02
N ASN A 113 -9.23 6.93 -10.97
CA ASN A 113 -9.70 8.16 -11.61
C ASN A 113 -9.94 7.95 -13.12
N SER A 114 -9.02 7.26 -13.79
CA SER A 114 -9.16 6.99 -15.23
C SER A 114 -10.38 6.12 -15.51
N LYS A 115 -10.61 5.05 -14.73
CA LYS A 115 -11.75 4.15 -14.90
C LYS A 115 -13.09 4.75 -14.46
N PHE A 116 -13.09 5.50 -13.37
CA PHE A 116 -14.28 6.23 -12.90
C PHE A 116 -14.75 7.25 -13.93
N LEU A 117 -13.84 8.07 -14.48
CA LEU A 117 -14.20 9.03 -15.51
C LEU A 117 -14.63 8.37 -16.83
N GLU A 118 -14.00 7.26 -17.22
CA GLU A 118 -14.45 6.45 -18.37
C GLU A 118 -15.91 6.00 -18.18
N TYR A 119 -16.24 5.48 -17.00
CA TYR A 119 -17.58 5.04 -16.65
C TYR A 119 -18.59 6.19 -16.64
N VAL A 120 -18.27 7.30 -15.96
CA VAL A 120 -19.13 8.50 -15.87
C VAL A 120 -19.42 9.06 -17.26
N ASN A 121 -18.40 9.21 -18.10
CA ASN A 121 -18.56 9.76 -19.45
C ASN A 121 -19.39 8.83 -20.35
N LYS A 122 -19.13 7.52 -20.29
CA LYS A 122 -19.88 6.51 -21.06
C LYS A 122 -21.37 6.54 -20.72
N ASN A 123 -21.69 6.70 -19.44
CA ASN A 123 -23.07 6.72 -18.94
C ASN A 123 -23.68 8.13 -18.88
N LYS A 124 -22.93 9.17 -19.27
CA LYS A 124 -23.34 10.60 -19.24
C LYS A 124 -23.82 11.07 -17.86
N ILE A 125 -23.20 10.56 -16.79
CA ILE A 125 -23.57 10.89 -15.41
C ILE A 125 -23.04 12.28 -15.06
N LYS A 126 -23.87 13.12 -14.43
CA LYS A 126 -23.45 14.44 -13.95
C LYS A 126 -22.94 14.35 -12.51
N THR A 127 -21.63 14.24 -12.36
CA THR A 127 -20.95 14.13 -11.04
C THR A 127 -21.14 15.33 -10.11
N ASP A 128 -21.66 16.45 -10.61
CA ASP A 128 -21.97 17.61 -9.75
C ASP A 128 -23.31 17.47 -9.00
N LEU A 129 -24.15 16.52 -9.41
CA LEU A 129 -25.54 16.40 -8.96
C LEU A 129 -25.93 14.99 -8.50
N GLU A 130 -25.24 13.96 -9.00
CA GLU A 130 -25.66 12.57 -8.84
C GLU A 130 -24.66 11.75 -8.02
N TYR A 131 -25.20 10.93 -7.12
CA TYR A 131 -24.45 9.85 -6.48
C TYR A 131 -24.32 8.69 -7.46
N VAL A 132 -23.09 8.23 -7.66
CA VAL A 132 -22.74 7.13 -8.55
C VAL A 132 -22.73 5.86 -7.73
N TYR A 133 -23.72 4.99 -7.96
CA TYR A 133 -23.73 3.63 -7.44
C TYR A 133 -23.95 2.65 -8.58
N ASP A 134 -23.02 1.71 -8.73
CA ASP A 134 -23.13 0.63 -9.69
C ASP A 134 -22.26 -0.55 -9.24
N GLU A 135 -22.83 -1.75 -9.19
CA GLU A 135 -22.11 -2.94 -8.74
C GLU A 135 -20.93 -3.29 -9.66
N TYR A 136 -21.08 -3.10 -10.97
CA TYR A 136 -20.01 -3.36 -11.93
C TYR A 136 -18.84 -2.38 -11.75
N LEU A 137 -19.13 -1.10 -11.52
CA LEU A 137 -18.12 -0.11 -11.15
C LEU A 137 -17.41 -0.48 -9.84
N ASN A 138 -18.14 -0.98 -8.84
CA ASN A 138 -17.55 -1.46 -7.58
C ASN A 138 -16.56 -2.59 -7.84
N TYR A 139 -16.94 -3.61 -8.63
CA TYR A 139 -16.02 -4.69 -9.00
C TYR A 139 -14.77 -4.19 -9.73
N LEU A 140 -14.92 -3.27 -10.69
CA LEU A 140 -13.78 -2.69 -11.39
C LEU A 140 -12.83 -1.95 -10.46
N ILE A 141 -13.36 -1.14 -9.55
CA ILE A 141 -12.55 -0.38 -8.59
C ILE A 141 -11.90 -1.31 -7.56
N GLU A 142 -12.63 -2.30 -7.06
CA GLU A 142 -12.08 -3.34 -6.19
C GLU A 142 -10.92 -4.08 -6.86
N ASP A 143 -11.06 -4.46 -8.12
CA ASP A 143 -9.99 -5.13 -8.88
C ASP A 143 -8.76 -4.23 -9.01
N ILE A 144 -8.92 -2.93 -9.29
CA ILE A 144 -7.79 -1.99 -9.34
C ILE A 144 -7.11 -1.86 -7.98
N ILE A 145 -7.90 -1.79 -6.90
CA ILE A 145 -7.36 -1.67 -5.55
C ILE A 145 -6.65 -2.96 -5.16
N ARG A 146 -7.17 -4.11 -5.55
CA ARG A 146 -6.59 -5.43 -5.26
C ARG A 146 -5.44 -5.77 -6.18
N GLU A 147 -5.35 -5.23 -7.40
CA GLU A 147 -4.34 -5.56 -8.41
C GLU A 147 -2.89 -5.48 -7.87
N PRO A 148 -2.47 -4.40 -7.18
CA PRO A 148 -1.14 -4.34 -6.55
C PRO A 148 -0.91 -5.40 -5.46
N PHE A 149 -1.98 -6.00 -4.94
CA PHE A 149 -1.96 -7.04 -3.92
C PHE A 149 -2.28 -8.43 -4.50
N SER A 150 -2.75 -8.52 -5.75
CA SER A 150 -3.13 -9.78 -6.38
C SER A 150 -1.96 -10.32 -7.20
N SER A 151 -1.13 -11.12 -6.54
CA SER A 151 -0.42 -12.27 -7.10
C SER A 151 0.16 -12.15 -8.52
N GLU A 152 0.98 -11.13 -8.80
CA GLU A 152 2.14 -11.33 -9.69
C GLU A 152 3.30 -12.00 -8.93
N TYR A 153 3.24 -12.01 -7.60
CA TYR A 153 4.21 -12.69 -6.75
C TYR A 153 3.71 -14.07 -6.34
N ASP A 154 4.55 -15.08 -6.56
CA ASP A 154 4.27 -16.45 -6.15
C ASP A 154 4.24 -16.50 -4.61
N LEU A 155 3.03 -16.54 -4.06
CA LEU A 155 2.80 -16.59 -2.60
C LEU A 155 3.55 -17.75 -1.93
N LYS A 156 3.86 -18.85 -2.65
CA LYS A 156 4.70 -19.91 -2.10
C LYS A 156 6.13 -19.43 -1.91
N LYS A 157 6.67 -18.66 -2.87
CA LYS A 157 7.99 -18.04 -2.79
C LYS A 157 8.03 -16.97 -1.71
N GLU A 158 7.03 -16.10 -1.63
CA GLU A 158 6.95 -15.08 -0.57
C GLU A 158 6.86 -15.72 0.83
N GLY A 159 6.08 -16.80 0.97
CA GLY A 159 6.03 -17.61 2.19
C GLY A 159 7.40 -18.17 2.56
N ALA A 160 8.09 -18.80 1.60
CA ALA A 160 9.43 -19.34 1.81
C ALA A 160 10.48 -18.26 2.14
N ILE A 161 10.41 -17.08 1.51
CA ILE A 161 11.25 -15.93 1.82
C ILE A 161 10.97 -15.43 3.25
N THR A 162 9.69 -15.34 3.63
CA THR A 162 9.26 -14.89 4.95
C THR A 162 9.76 -15.84 6.04
N GLU A 163 9.64 -17.16 5.84
CA GLU A 163 10.18 -18.16 6.75
C GLU A 163 11.70 -18.06 6.86
N PHE A 164 12.40 -17.95 5.73
CA PHE A 164 13.84 -17.72 5.71
C PHE A 164 14.24 -16.48 6.51
N LEU A 165 13.58 -15.34 6.32
CA LEU A 165 13.92 -14.09 7.02
C LEU A 165 13.65 -14.19 8.52
N LYS A 166 12.57 -14.88 8.93
CA LYS A 166 12.29 -15.16 10.36
C LYS A 166 13.40 -15.96 11.01
N ASP A 167 13.93 -16.97 10.32
CA ASP A 167 15.01 -17.79 10.86
C ASP A 167 16.38 -17.11 10.75
N PHE A 168 16.61 -16.37 9.67
CA PHE A 168 17.82 -15.59 9.46
C PHE A 168 18.04 -14.55 10.56
N GLN A 169 16.96 -13.90 11.02
CA GLN A 169 17.00 -12.97 12.14
C GLN A 169 17.51 -13.62 13.44
N LYS A 170 17.18 -14.90 13.69
CA LYS A 170 17.59 -15.60 14.93
C LYS A 170 19.07 -15.97 14.95
N CYS A 171 19.71 -16.05 13.78
CA CYS A 171 21.07 -16.55 13.63
C CYS A 171 22.11 -15.45 13.39
N ALA A 172 21.70 -14.20 13.20
CA ALA A 172 22.59 -13.08 12.94
C ALA A 172 22.45 -12.02 14.03
N ASP A 173 23.47 -11.15 14.19
CA ASP A 173 23.44 -9.96 15.07
C ASP A 173 22.49 -8.86 14.52
N LEU A 174 21.31 -9.28 14.08
CA LEU A 174 20.35 -8.52 13.32
C LEU A 174 19.31 -7.92 14.27
N ILE A 175 19.21 -6.59 14.29
CA ILE A 175 18.14 -5.89 15.02
C ILE A 175 16.80 -6.11 14.33
N GLY A 176 16.80 -6.07 12.99
CA GLY A 176 15.58 -6.32 12.23
C GLY A 176 15.76 -6.48 10.74
N ALA A 177 14.75 -7.07 10.10
CA ALA A 177 14.66 -7.27 8.67
C ALA A 177 13.29 -6.81 8.18
N ILE A 178 13.29 -6.11 7.03
CA ILE A 178 12.08 -5.66 6.34
C ILE A 178 12.22 -6.05 4.87
N LEU A 179 11.17 -6.63 4.31
CA LEU A 179 11.05 -6.91 2.88
C LEU A 179 9.91 -6.06 2.32
N LEU A 180 10.24 -5.22 1.36
CA LEU A 180 9.29 -4.41 0.62
C LEU A 180 9.19 -4.91 -0.82
N THR A 181 8.05 -4.73 -1.47
CA THR A 181 8.00 -4.72 -2.93
C THR A 181 8.67 -3.45 -3.47
N ASN A 182 9.04 -3.46 -4.75
CA ASN A 182 9.47 -2.28 -5.50
C ASN A 182 8.45 -1.12 -5.48
N ARG A 183 7.18 -1.39 -5.17
CA ARG A 183 6.11 -0.40 -5.01
C ARG A 183 5.91 0.05 -3.55
N GLY A 184 6.77 -0.40 -2.62
CA GLY A 184 6.72 -0.01 -1.22
C GLY A 184 5.72 -0.77 -0.34
N LYS A 185 5.00 -1.78 -0.85
CA LYS A 185 4.20 -2.70 -0.02
C LYS A 185 5.12 -3.50 0.91
N VAL A 186 4.82 -3.53 2.21
CA VAL A 186 5.53 -4.37 3.18
C VAL A 186 5.06 -5.82 3.05
N ILE A 187 5.97 -6.73 2.73
CA ILE A 187 5.71 -8.18 2.66
C ILE A 187 6.10 -8.86 3.96
N PHE A 188 7.24 -8.43 4.54
CA PHE A 188 7.71 -8.93 5.82
C PHE A 188 8.33 -7.80 6.64
N SER A 189 8.13 -7.85 7.94
CA SER A 189 8.82 -7.01 8.93
C SER A 189 9.00 -7.81 10.20
N SER A 190 10.22 -7.79 10.75
CA SER A 190 10.48 -8.29 12.10
C SER A 190 10.10 -7.29 13.20
N PHE A 191 9.80 -6.05 12.83
CA PHE A 191 9.34 -5.02 13.76
C PHE A 191 7.84 -5.08 13.96
N ASN A 192 7.40 -4.70 15.17
CA ASN A 192 5.99 -4.38 15.42
C ASN A 192 5.55 -3.15 14.61
N ASP A 193 4.24 -2.99 14.42
CA ASP A 193 3.66 -1.95 13.56
C ASP A 193 4.11 -0.53 13.93
N THR A 194 4.27 -0.24 15.23
CA THR A 194 4.72 1.08 15.70
C THR A 194 6.17 1.38 15.29
N SER A 195 7.08 0.43 15.52
CA SER A 195 8.49 0.56 15.16
C SER A 195 8.68 0.56 13.64
N LEU A 196 7.93 -0.28 12.91
CA LEU A 196 7.90 -0.29 11.46
C LEU A 196 7.42 1.04 10.90
N LYS A 197 6.32 1.62 11.42
CA LYS A 197 5.83 2.92 10.99
C LYS A 197 6.86 4.03 11.17
N ARG A 198 7.54 4.05 12.33
CA ARG A 198 8.61 5.02 12.59
C ARG A 198 9.76 4.85 11.60
N PHE A 199 10.19 3.60 11.39
CA PHE A 199 11.24 3.27 10.43
C PHE A 199 10.86 3.68 9.01
N LEU A 200 9.67 3.29 8.55
CA LEU A 200 9.19 3.64 7.22
C LEU A 200 9.09 5.16 7.05
N LYS A 201 8.67 5.94 8.05
CA LYS A 201 8.72 7.42 7.95
C LYS A 201 10.13 7.98 7.75
N GLU A 202 11.14 7.38 8.38
CA GLU A 202 12.54 7.76 8.19
C GLU A 202 13.10 7.30 6.83
N VAL A 203 12.58 6.18 6.32
CA VAL A 203 13.02 5.51 5.09
C VAL A 203 12.24 5.95 3.85
N ASP A 204 11.02 6.48 3.98
CA ASP A 204 10.13 6.95 2.89
C ASP A 204 10.80 8.06 2.06
N PHE A 205 11.69 8.85 2.68
CA PHE A 205 12.52 9.84 1.99
C PHE A 205 13.66 9.22 1.15
N ARG A 206 14.15 8.03 1.52
CA ARG A 206 15.33 7.39 0.91
C ARG A 206 14.96 6.29 -0.08
N VAL A 207 13.81 5.63 0.11
CA VAL A 207 13.19 4.76 -0.92
C VAL A 207 12.73 5.57 -2.13
N LYS A 208 12.30 6.82 -1.91
CA LYS A 208 12.13 7.82 -2.98
C LYS A 208 13.39 8.05 -3.84
N ILE A 209 14.58 7.84 -3.28
CA ILE A 209 15.85 7.92 -4.01
C ILE A 209 16.15 6.59 -4.75
N SER A 210 15.66 5.46 -4.25
CA SER A 210 15.79 4.14 -4.88
C SER A 210 15.03 3.99 -6.20
N ASN A 211 13.95 4.78 -6.42
CA ASN A 211 13.28 4.88 -7.72
C ASN A 211 14.19 5.45 -8.83
N ASN A 212 15.39 5.96 -8.48
CA ASN A 212 16.36 6.54 -9.41
C ASN A 212 17.69 5.75 -9.45
N SER A 213 17.69 4.45 -9.74
CA SER A 213 18.90 3.66 -10.09
C SER A 213 19.91 3.30 -8.98
N ILE A 214 19.56 3.44 -7.69
CA ILE A 214 20.43 2.99 -6.58
C ILE A 214 20.12 1.54 -6.19
N LEU A 215 21.05 0.64 -6.50
CA LEU A 215 20.91 -0.80 -6.23
C LEU A 215 21.16 -1.18 -4.78
N LYS A 216 22.00 -0.43 -4.05
CA LYS A 216 22.38 -0.68 -2.65
C LYS A 216 22.47 0.61 -1.85
N LEU A 217 21.97 0.61 -0.62
CA LEU A 217 22.09 1.73 0.31
C LEU A 217 22.66 1.26 1.65
N PHE A 218 23.62 2.03 2.17
CA PHE A 218 24.24 1.81 3.47
C PHE A 218 24.27 3.12 4.24
N TYR A 219 23.69 3.17 5.43
CA TYR A 219 23.73 4.37 6.26
C TYR A 219 23.49 4.07 7.73
N THR A 220 23.92 4.98 8.59
CA THR A 220 23.64 4.93 10.02
C THR A 220 22.38 5.75 10.32
N SER A 221 21.44 5.17 11.08
CA SER A 221 20.22 5.82 11.54
C SER A 221 20.51 6.77 12.71
N LYS A 222 19.55 7.64 13.05
CA LYS A 222 19.65 8.50 14.25
C LYS A 222 19.68 7.70 15.55
N ASN A 223 19.19 6.47 15.54
CA ASN A 223 19.16 5.58 16.70
C ASN A 223 20.45 4.75 16.82
N ASN A 224 21.51 5.12 16.10
CA ASN A 224 22.79 4.40 16.09
C ASN A 224 22.65 2.95 15.61
N GLU A 225 21.78 2.75 14.61
CA GLU A 225 21.59 1.48 13.90
C GLU A 225 22.27 1.57 12.53
N LEU A 226 22.84 0.48 12.06
CA LEU A 226 23.44 0.37 10.75
C LEU A 226 22.41 -0.26 9.79
N ILE A 227 21.98 0.49 8.78
CA ILE A 227 20.94 0.09 7.83
C ILE A 227 21.57 -0.24 6.49
N PHE A 228 21.25 -1.44 6.01
CA PHE A 228 21.75 -2.04 4.78
C PHE A 228 20.55 -2.42 3.93
N SER A 229 20.46 -1.92 2.70
CA SER A 229 19.40 -2.36 1.78
C SER A 229 19.90 -2.63 0.38
N GLU A 230 19.22 -3.55 -0.29
CA GLU A 230 19.51 -3.95 -1.66
C GLU A 230 18.22 -4.27 -2.42
N ASN A 231 18.17 -3.78 -3.66
CA ASN A 231 17.13 -4.13 -4.61
C ASN A 231 17.41 -5.53 -5.17
N ILE A 232 16.39 -6.39 -5.13
CA ILE A 232 16.41 -7.75 -5.67
C ILE A 232 15.53 -7.79 -6.92
N ARG A 233 16.19 -7.78 -8.09
CA ARG A 233 15.58 -7.95 -9.43
C ARG A 233 14.48 -6.94 -9.79
N ASP A 234 14.54 -5.74 -9.22
CA ASP A 234 13.50 -4.72 -9.32
C ASP A 234 12.12 -5.18 -8.85
N ILE A 235 12.09 -6.25 -8.05
CA ILE A 235 10.86 -6.83 -7.51
C ILE A 235 10.74 -6.52 -6.02
N TYR A 236 11.82 -6.77 -5.27
CA TYR A 236 11.84 -6.55 -3.83
C TYR A 236 12.97 -5.61 -3.41
N ILE A 237 12.79 -4.98 -2.26
CA ILE A 237 13.83 -4.27 -1.54
C ILE A 237 13.97 -4.99 -0.20
N LEU A 238 15.13 -5.62 0.01
CA LEU A 238 15.48 -6.20 1.30
C LEU A 238 16.23 -5.16 2.13
N ILE A 239 15.79 -4.95 3.36
CA ILE A 239 16.40 -4.04 4.31
C ILE A 239 16.77 -4.83 5.56
N LEU A 240 18.05 -4.80 5.91
CA LEU A 240 18.61 -5.37 7.13
C LEU A 240 19.12 -4.26 8.03
N ILE A 241 18.85 -4.41 9.33
CA ILE A 241 19.13 -3.41 10.35
C ILE A 241 19.99 -4.08 11.41
N PHE A 242 21.14 -3.50 11.71
CA PHE A 242 22.13 -4.03 12.63
C PHE A 242 22.47 -3.02 13.73
N ASP A 243 23.02 -3.52 14.84
CA ASP A 243 23.66 -2.66 15.83
C ASP A 243 24.96 -2.09 15.23
N THR A 244 25.27 -0.82 15.51
CA THR A 244 26.50 -0.18 15.01
C THR A 244 27.80 -0.80 15.52
N LYS A 245 27.75 -1.68 16.53
CA LYS A 245 28.87 -2.52 16.96
C LYS A 245 29.29 -3.54 15.90
N ILE A 246 28.39 -3.92 14.98
CA ILE A 246 28.76 -4.86 13.91
C ILE A 246 29.79 -4.22 12.99
N ARG A 247 30.79 -5.00 12.56
CA ARG A 247 31.73 -4.55 11.53
C ARG A 247 30.99 -4.41 10.20
N PHE A 248 31.21 -3.30 9.49
CA PHE A 248 30.56 -3.02 8.21
C PHE A 248 30.65 -4.20 7.22
N GLY A 249 31.83 -4.80 7.06
CA GLY A 249 32.00 -5.96 6.16
C GLY A 249 31.21 -7.21 6.57
N MET A 250 30.91 -7.37 7.87
CA MET A 250 30.04 -8.46 8.34
C MET A 250 28.57 -8.17 8.00
N ALA A 251 28.12 -6.92 8.18
CA ALA A 251 26.78 -6.50 7.78
C ALA A 251 26.58 -6.67 6.26
N GLU A 252 27.58 -6.29 5.46
CA GLU A 252 27.57 -6.50 4.01
C GLU A 252 27.50 -7.98 3.65
N PHE A 253 28.33 -8.81 4.29
CA PHE A 253 28.31 -10.26 4.07
C PHE A 253 26.94 -10.88 4.38
N TYR A 254 26.30 -10.46 5.48
CA TYR A 254 24.95 -10.93 5.83
C TYR A 254 23.90 -10.47 4.81
N LEU A 255 23.97 -9.23 4.34
CA LEU A 255 23.10 -8.74 3.28
C LEU A 255 23.26 -9.57 2.01
N GLN A 256 24.50 -9.79 1.54
CA GLN A 256 24.76 -10.59 0.34
C GLN A 256 24.27 -12.03 0.49
N LYS A 257 24.45 -12.64 1.68
CA LYS A 257 23.94 -13.99 1.98
C LYS A 257 22.42 -14.04 1.92
N ALA A 258 21.73 -13.05 2.47
CA ALA A 258 20.28 -12.98 2.45
C ALA A 258 19.75 -12.72 1.04
N VAL A 259 20.32 -11.75 0.31
CA VAL A 259 19.98 -11.44 -1.09
C VAL A 259 20.14 -12.66 -1.98
N LYS A 260 21.27 -13.38 -1.87
CA LYS A 260 21.51 -14.61 -2.63
C LYS A 260 20.43 -15.66 -2.34
N LYS A 261 20.11 -15.89 -1.06
CA LYS A 261 19.12 -16.89 -0.69
C LYS A 261 17.71 -16.52 -1.18
N VAL A 262 17.32 -15.25 -1.09
CA VAL A 262 16.05 -14.76 -1.63
C VAL A 262 16.02 -14.94 -3.14
N THR A 263 17.11 -14.58 -3.83
CA THR A 263 17.26 -14.77 -5.29
C THR A 263 17.11 -16.24 -5.68
N ASP A 264 17.76 -17.16 -4.97
CA ASP A 264 17.65 -18.61 -5.21
C ASP A 264 16.21 -19.13 -5.00
N ILE A 265 15.43 -18.54 -4.09
CA ILE A 265 14.01 -18.89 -3.91
C ILE A 265 13.18 -18.37 -5.08
N LEU A 266 13.53 -17.20 -5.63
CA LEU A 266 12.85 -16.63 -6.78
C LEU A 266 13.09 -17.40 -8.08
N ASP A 267 14.26 -18.03 -8.23
CA ASP A 267 14.63 -18.84 -9.42
C ASP A 267 14.01 -20.23 -9.48
N LYS A 268 13.49 -20.74 -8.37
CA LYS A 268 12.85 -22.07 -8.29
C LYS A 268 11.41 -22.05 -8.76
#